data_AF-A0AA42GV48-F1
#
_entry.id   AF-A0AA42GV48-F1
#
_cell.length_a   1.000
_cell.length_b   1.000
_cell.length_c   1.000
_cell.angle_alpha   90.00
_cell.angle_beta   90.00
_cell.angle_gamma   90.00
#
_symmetry.space_group_name_H-M   'P 1'
#
loop_
_entity.id
_entity.type
_entity.pdbx_description
1 polymer ?
#
loop_
_entity_poly.entity_id
_entity_poly.type
_entity_poly.pdbx_seq_one_letter_code
_entity_poly.pdbx_strand_id
1 'polypeptide(L)'
;MRISHLFNTLDFWRAHLAVNREPVWENILPLFFFHRDGVLAIQRLAREWTRLYGLRRVDVFRGNVVREKWSNRRIGELLDQMQKVSDARSAQKQVRTEEAPRYVDGCLVVVRTQDTDILIDGRRRANVWCNMPGQYAVWVIEVEPRPSRLSKLIGGGEFEPSRL
;
A
#
# COMPACT_ATOMS: atom_id res chain seq x y z
N MET A 1 -14.01 20.88 -7.00
CA MET A 1 -12.68 21.30 -7.47
C MET A 1 -11.99 20.06 -8.07
N ARG A 2 -11.86 19.97 -9.40
CA ARG A 2 -11.16 18.84 -10.07
C ARG A 2 -9.66 19.13 -10.02
N ILE A 3 -8.88 18.29 -9.33
CA ILE A 3 -7.41 18.36 -9.33
C ILE A 3 -6.93 17.69 -10.62
N SER A 4 -7.28 18.28 -11.76
CA SER A 4 -6.98 17.77 -13.10
C SER A 4 -5.74 18.40 -13.72
N HIS A 5 -4.97 19.20 -12.97
CA HIS A 5 -3.92 20.07 -13.54
C HIS A 5 -2.50 19.87 -12.99
N LEU A 6 -2.24 18.86 -12.15
CA LEU A 6 -0.89 18.67 -11.58
C LEU A 6 0.03 17.80 -12.45
N PHE A 7 -0.51 16.89 -13.25
CA PHE A 7 0.26 15.94 -14.06
C PHE A 7 -0.43 15.73 -15.41
N ASN A 8 0.35 15.33 -16.41
CA ASN A 8 -0.15 14.86 -17.70
C ASN A 8 0.09 13.35 -17.85
N THR A 9 -0.46 12.75 -18.91
CA THR A 9 -0.30 11.32 -19.21
C THR A 9 1.16 10.87 -19.32
N LEU A 10 2.05 11.75 -19.79
CA LEU A 10 3.47 11.44 -19.95
C LEU A 10 4.21 11.43 -18.60
N ASP A 11 3.78 12.24 -17.63
CA ASP A 11 4.28 12.17 -16.24
C ASP A 11 3.89 10.85 -15.58
N PHE A 12 2.66 10.38 -15.80
CA PHE A 12 2.24 9.03 -15.37
C PHE A 12 3.18 7.96 -15.92
N TRP A 13 3.46 7.99 -17.23
CA TRP A 13 4.31 6.98 -17.85
C TRP A 13 5.74 7.00 -17.35
N ARG A 14 6.30 8.19 -17.16
CA ARG A 14 7.62 8.37 -16.54
C ARG A 14 7.65 7.75 -15.16
N ALA A 15 6.68 8.08 -14.29
CA ALA A 15 6.59 7.53 -12.94
C ALA A 15 6.38 6.01 -12.93
N HIS A 16 5.48 5.53 -13.79
CA HIS A 16 5.12 4.12 -13.89
C HIS A 16 6.34 3.24 -14.23
N LEU A 17 7.20 3.70 -15.13
CA LEU A 17 8.42 3.00 -15.54
C LEU A 17 9.64 3.32 -14.65
N ALA A 18 9.59 4.41 -13.88
CA ALA A 18 10.68 4.90 -13.03
C ALA A 18 10.86 4.14 -11.71
N VAL A 19 10.50 2.85 -11.65
CA VAL A 19 10.51 2.06 -10.41
C VAL A 19 11.90 1.94 -9.76
N ASN A 20 12.97 2.21 -10.51
CA ASN A 20 14.35 2.24 -10.03
C ASN A 20 14.89 3.65 -9.71
N ARG A 21 14.06 4.70 -9.78
CA ARG A 21 14.46 6.08 -9.41
C ARG A 21 14.46 6.28 -7.88
N GLU A 22 14.80 7.50 -7.47
CA GLU A 22 14.81 7.90 -6.07
C GLU A 22 13.40 7.83 -5.43
N PRO A 23 13.30 7.45 -4.15
CA PRO A 23 12.05 7.33 -3.42
C PRO A 23 11.55 8.72 -2.98
N VAL A 24 11.07 9.50 -3.95
CA VAL A 24 10.54 10.85 -3.74
C VAL A 24 9.09 10.93 -4.20
N TRP A 25 8.33 11.88 -3.64
CA TRP A 25 6.90 12.03 -3.90
C TRP A 25 6.59 12.28 -5.38
N GLU A 26 7.47 13.00 -6.08
CA GLU A 26 7.38 13.31 -7.50
C GLU A 26 7.30 12.05 -8.38
N ASN A 27 7.81 10.91 -7.91
CA ASN A 27 7.72 9.62 -8.61
C ASN A 27 6.47 8.80 -8.21
N ILE A 28 5.73 9.19 -7.18
CA ILE A 28 4.48 8.53 -6.74
C ILE A 28 3.25 9.29 -7.19
N LEU A 29 3.22 10.60 -7.02
CA LEU A 29 2.05 11.44 -7.28
C LEU A 29 1.47 11.23 -8.70
N PRO A 30 2.28 11.14 -9.77
CA PRO A 30 1.75 10.92 -11.12
C PRO A 30 1.08 9.56 -11.32
N LEU A 31 1.39 8.53 -10.51
CA LEU A 31 0.78 7.21 -10.61
C LEU A 31 -0.74 7.27 -10.38
N PHE A 32 -1.21 8.27 -9.63
CA PHE A 32 -2.62 8.46 -9.32
C PHE A 32 -3.36 9.36 -10.32
N PHE A 33 -2.72 9.75 -11.43
CA PHE A 33 -3.29 10.61 -12.46
C PHE A 33 -4.67 10.14 -12.98
N PHE A 34 -4.84 8.82 -13.16
CA PHE A 34 -6.10 8.25 -13.66
C PHE A 34 -7.19 8.04 -12.60
N HIS A 35 -6.92 8.33 -11.32
CA HIS A 35 -7.98 8.35 -10.32
C HIS A 35 -8.86 9.57 -10.49
N ARG A 36 -10.17 9.42 -10.23
CA ARG A 36 -11.16 10.52 -10.32
C ARG A 36 -10.77 11.77 -9.53
N ASP A 37 -10.11 11.57 -8.39
CA ASP A 37 -9.65 12.62 -7.47
C ASP A 37 -8.11 12.83 -7.50
N GLY A 38 -7.42 12.26 -8.50
CA GLY A 38 -5.98 12.44 -8.69
C GLY A 38 -5.17 12.05 -7.47
N VAL A 39 -4.23 12.92 -7.07
CA VAL A 39 -3.35 12.71 -5.90
C VAL A 39 -4.11 12.54 -4.59
N LEU A 40 -5.33 13.07 -4.46
CA LEU A 40 -6.13 12.90 -3.24
C LEU A 40 -6.59 11.44 -3.03
N ALA A 41 -6.55 10.63 -4.09
CA ALA A 41 -6.82 9.20 -4.01
C ALA A 41 -5.92 8.50 -3.00
N ILE A 42 -4.65 8.93 -2.86
CA ILE A 42 -3.68 8.35 -1.93
C ILE A 42 -4.23 8.42 -0.50
N GLN A 43 -4.61 9.63 -0.06
CA GLN A 43 -5.15 9.86 1.29
C GLN A 43 -6.54 9.23 1.47
N ARG A 44 -7.40 9.27 0.45
CA ARG A 44 -8.74 8.66 0.48
C ARG A 44 -8.66 7.15 0.67
N LEU A 45 -7.84 6.47 -0.15
CA LEU A 45 -7.66 5.02 -0.09
C LEU A 45 -7.02 4.60 1.23
N ALA A 46 -6.03 5.35 1.72
CA ALA A 46 -5.43 5.10 3.03
C ALA A 46 -6.44 5.27 4.18
N ARG A 47 -7.27 6.32 4.16
CA ARG A 47 -8.33 6.53 5.17
C ARG A 47 -9.37 5.42 5.14
N GLU A 48 -9.71 4.96 3.96
CA GLU A 48 -10.69 3.92 3.77
C GLU A 48 -10.21 2.60 4.38
N TRP A 49 -8.98 2.20 4.06
CA TRP A 49 -8.40 0.97 4.59
C TRP A 49 -8.06 1.08 6.08
N THR A 50 -7.45 2.17 6.54
CA THR A 50 -7.21 2.37 7.99
C THR A 50 -8.49 2.25 8.80
N ARG A 51 -9.62 2.76 8.28
CA ARG A 51 -10.94 2.55 8.91
C ARG A 51 -11.35 1.07 8.95
N LEU A 52 -11.18 0.33 7.86
CA LEU A 52 -11.53 -1.11 7.81
C LEU A 52 -10.69 -1.95 8.78
N TYR A 53 -9.40 -1.65 8.87
CA TYR A 53 -8.48 -2.26 9.82
C TYR A 53 -8.70 -1.81 11.28
N GLY A 54 -9.51 -0.77 11.53
CA GLY A 54 -9.67 -0.20 12.88
C GLY A 54 -8.45 0.56 13.38
N LEU A 55 -7.62 1.07 12.47
CA LEU A 55 -6.39 1.80 12.78
C LEU A 55 -6.67 3.29 13.04
N ARG A 56 -5.74 3.95 13.74
CA ARG A 56 -5.78 5.41 13.88
C ARG A 56 -5.62 6.07 12.51
N ARG A 57 -6.28 7.22 12.33
CA ARG A 57 -6.17 8.02 11.11
C ARG A 57 -4.73 8.53 10.95
N VAL A 58 -4.28 8.54 9.70
CA VAL A 58 -2.94 9.01 9.33
C VAL A 58 -3.02 10.07 8.24
N ASP A 59 -2.06 11.00 8.26
CA ASP A 59 -1.80 11.93 7.17
C ASP A 59 -0.67 11.36 6.30
N VAL A 60 -1.03 10.80 5.15
CA VAL A 60 -0.08 10.06 4.31
C VAL A 60 1.01 10.95 3.72
N PHE A 61 0.74 12.24 3.54
CA PHE A 61 1.67 13.19 2.95
C PHE A 61 2.76 13.65 3.92
N ARG A 62 2.63 13.31 5.21
CA ARG A 62 3.70 13.43 6.21
C ARG A 62 4.63 12.21 6.23
N GLY A 63 4.33 11.19 5.42
CA GLY A 63 5.11 9.97 5.33
C GLY A 63 6.40 10.13 4.55
N ASN A 64 7.36 9.25 4.86
CA ASN A 64 8.56 9.09 4.07
C ASN A 64 8.31 8.03 3.00
N VAL A 65 8.71 8.34 1.76
CA VAL A 65 8.69 7.37 0.68
C VAL A 65 9.96 6.53 0.76
N VAL A 66 9.82 5.22 0.68
CA VAL A 66 10.92 4.28 0.55
C VAL A 66 10.64 3.31 -0.59
N ARG A 67 11.70 2.71 -1.11
CA ARG A 67 11.60 1.67 -2.15
C ARG A 67 11.96 0.32 -1.57
N GLU A 68 11.10 -0.66 -1.82
CA GLU A 68 11.35 -2.05 -1.44
C GLU A 68 11.24 -2.98 -2.65
N LYS A 69 11.77 -4.19 -2.49
CA LYS A 69 11.48 -5.33 -3.36
C LYS A 69 10.73 -6.37 -2.56
N TRP A 70 9.58 -6.79 -3.08
CA TRP A 70 8.73 -7.78 -2.41
C TRP A 70 8.66 -9.06 -3.24
N SER A 71 8.69 -10.20 -2.54
CA SER A 71 8.43 -11.49 -3.17
C SER A 71 6.95 -11.60 -3.58
N ASN A 72 6.68 -12.44 -4.59
CA ASN A 72 5.32 -12.82 -4.94
C ASN A 72 4.52 -13.37 -3.75
N ARG A 73 5.18 -14.14 -2.87
CA ARG A 73 4.57 -14.65 -1.63
C ARG A 73 4.10 -13.53 -0.71
N ARG A 74 4.96 -12.54 -0.42
CA ARG A 74 4.60 -11.38 0.43
C ARG A 74 3.44 -10.58 -0.18
N ILE A 75 3.42 -10.41 -1.50
CA ILE A 75 2.32 -9.76 -2.21
C ILE A 75 1.02 -10.56 -2.03
N GLY A 76 1.07 -11.89 -2.19
CA GLY A 76 -0.07 -12.77 -1.96
C GLY A 76 -0.61 -12.66 -0.54
N GLU A 77 0.27 -12.76 0.46
CA GLU A 77 -0.07 -12.61 1.89
C GLU A 77 -0.76 -11.27 2.18
N LEU A 78 -0.28 -10.16 1.60
CA LEU A 78 -0.93 -8.86 1.72
C LEU A 78 -2.34 -8.87 1.11
N LEU A 79 -2.51 -9.41 -0.10
CA LEU A 79 -3.81 -9.46 -0.77
C LEU A 79 -4.82 -10.29 0.04
N ASP A 80 -4.39 -11.41 0.60
CA ASP A 80 -5.24 -12.28 1.44
C ASP A 80 -5.64 -11.58 2.74
N GLN A 81 -4.70 -10.91 3.40
CA GLN A 81 -4.99 -10.14 4.60
C GLN A 81 -6.01 -9.02 4.32
N MET A 82 -5.82 -8.27 3.24
CA MET A 82 -6.73 -7.19 2.84
C MET A 82 -8.12 -7.72 2.46
N GLN A 83 -8.19 -8.85 1.74
CA GLN A 83 -9.46 -9.49 1.40
C GLN A 83 -10.19 -9.96 2.66
N LYS A 84 -9.50 -10.65 3.56
CA LYS A 84 -10.06 -11.12 4.84
C LYS A 84 -10.65 -9.98 5.67
N VAL A 85 -9.97 -8.82 5.72
CA VAL A 85 -10.46 -7.64 6.46
C VAL A 85 -11.68 -7.03 5.78
N SER A 86 -11.70 -6.96 4.45
CA SER A 86 -12.89 -6.52 3.71
C SER A 86 -14.10 -7.41 4.03
N ASP A 87 -13.91 -8.74 3.98
CA ASP A 87 -14.98 -9.72 4.18
C ASP A 87 -15.49 -9.69 5.62
N ALA A 88 -14.59 -9.66 6.61
CA ALA A 88 -14.93 -9.58 8.03
C ALA A 88 -15.67 -8.29 8.42
N ARG A 89 -15.51 -7.21 7.63
CA ARG A 89 -16.21 -5.93 7.82
C ARG A 89 -17.42 -5.76 6.91
N SER A 90 -17.79 -6.80 6.15
CA SER A 90 -18.85 -6.74 5.14
C SER A 90 -18.70 -5.55 4.18
N ALA A 91 -17.45 -5.17 3.86
CA ALA A 91 -17.14 -3.97 3.11
C ALA A 91 -17.28 -4.15 1.59
N GLN A 92 -17.48 -5.39 1.13
CA GLN A 92 -17.63 -5.76 -0.28
C GLN A 92 -16.50 -5.24 -1.19
N LYS A 93 -15.30 -5.02 -0.64
CA LYS A 93 -14.13 -4.68 -1.45
C LYS A 93 -13.53 -5.93 -2.06
N GLN A 94 -13.46 -5.94 -3.38
CA GLN A 94 -12.81 -6.99 -4.14
C GLN A 94 -11.31 -6.69 -4.32
N VAL A 95 -10.50 -7.22 -3.41
CA VAL A 95 -9.03 -7.13 -3.47
C VAL A 95 -8.47 -8.20 -4.40
N ARG A 96 -8.93 -9.45 -4.22
CA ARG A 96 -8.63 -10.57 -5.11
C ARG A 96 -9.43 -10.45 -6.40
N THR A 97 -8.77 -10.56 -7.55
CA THR A 97 -9.41 -10.37 -8.86
C THR A 97 -8.66 -11.08 -9.98
N GLU A 98 -9.41 -11.49 -10.99
CA GLU A 98 -8.90 -12.02 -12.26
C GLU A 98 -8.82 -10.94 -13.36
N GLU A 99 -9.20 -9.69 -13.03
CA GLU A 99 -9.12 -8.59 -13.99
C GLU A 99 -7.66 -8.34 -14.42
N ALA A 100 -7.39 -8.51 -15.72
CA ALA A 100 -6.09 -8.25 -16.28
C ALA A 100 -5.67 -6.78 -16.07
N PRO A 101 -4.42 -6.52 -15.64
CA PRO A 101 -3.89 -5.16 -15.64
C PRO A 101 -3.73 -4.69 -17.09
N ARG A 102 -3.95 -3.38 -17.31
CA ARG A 102 -3.69 -2.79 -18.64
C ARG A 102 -2.22 -2.89 -19.04
N TYR A 103 -1.33 -2.87 -18.03
CA TYR A 103 0.13 -3.01 -18.16
C TYR A 103 0.64 -3.85 -17.00
N VAL A 104 1.42 -4.88 -17.30
CA VAL A 104 2.00 -5.78 -16.29
C VAL A 104 3.21 -5.14 -15.61
N ASP A 105 3.96 -4.30 -16.34
CA ASP A 105 5.11 -3.57 -15.81
C ASP A 105 4.71 -2.49 -14.79
N GLY A 106 5.71 -1.95 -14.09
CA GLY A 106 5.58 -0.84 -13.17
C GLY A 106 5.79 -1.23 -11.72
N CYS A 107 5.10 -0.55 -10.80
CA CYS A 107 5.27 -0.70 -9.35
C CYS A 107 3.93 -0.91 -8.64
N LEU A 108 4.00 -1.38 -7.39
CA LEU A 108 2.91 -1.26 -6.44
C LEU A 108 3.14 -0.01 -5.57
N VAL A 109 2.05 0.57 -5.07
CA VAL A 109 2.12 1.62 -4.05
C VAL A 109 1.42 1.13 -2.79
N VAL A 110 2.15 1.13 -1.69
CA VAL A 110 1.72 0.64 -0.38
C VAL A 110 1.85 1.76 0.64
N VAL A 111 0.91 1.85 1.57
CA VAL A 111 1.05 2.64 2.80
C VAL A 111 1.38 1.70 3.93
N ARG A 112 2.47 1.98 4.67
CA ARG A 112 2.85 1.24 5.88
C ARG A 112 2.63 2.12 7.11
N THR A 113 1.79 1.65 8.03
CA THR A 113 1.52 2.32 9.31
C THR A 113 1.00 1.32 10.33
N GLN A 114 1.26 1.53 11.63
CA GLN A 114 0.68 0.71 12.71
C GLN A 114 0.79 -0.81 12.44
N ASP A 115 2.00 -1.27 12.07
CA ASP A 115 2.33 -2.67 11.72
C ASP A 115 1.51 -3.28 10.57
N THR A 116 0.87 -2.43 9.77
CA THR A 116 0.00 -2.86 8.66
C THR A 116 0.49 -2.26 7.35
N ASP A 117 0.65 -3.12 6.35
CA ASP A 117 0.86 -2.74 4.96
C ASP A 117 -0.52 -2.66 4.26
N ILE A 118 -0.75 -1.63 3.45
CA ILE A 118 -2.02 -1.39 2.74
C ILE A 118 -1.72 -1.08 1.27
N LEU A 119 -2.16 -1.94 0.35
CA LEU A 119 -2.05 -1.68 -1.09
C LEU A 119 -3.02 -0.58 -1.54
N ILE A 120 -2.51 0.51 -2.09
CA ILE A 120 -3.32 1.63 -2.57
C ILE A 120 -3.24 1.87 -4.09
N ASP A 121 -2.23 1.34 -4.77
CA ASP A 121 -2.21 1.24 -6.24
C ASP A 121 -1.56 -0.06 -6.71
N GLY A 122 -1.99 -0.53 -7.89
CA GLY A 122 -1.42 -1.71 -8.53
C GLY A 122 -2.12 -3.03 -8.21
N ARG A 123 -3.35 -3.00 -7.67
CA ARG A 123 -4.16 -4.20 -7.33
C ARG A 123 -4.16 -5.29 -8.39
N ARG A 124 -4.41 -4.94 -9.67
CA ARG A 124 -4.44 -5.92 -10.77
C ARG A 124 -3.06 -6.53 -11.04
N ARG A 125 -1.99 -5.72 -11.01
CA ARG A 125 -0.61 -6.22 -11.13
C ARG A 125 -0.26 -7.14 -9.97
N ALA A 126 -0.62 -6.77 -8.75
CA ALA A 126 -0.39 -7.59 -7.56
C ALA A 126 -1.05 -8.98 -7.66
N ASN A 127 -2.26 -9.07 -8.22
CA ASN A 127 -2.96 -10.35 -8.42
C ASN A 127 -2.28 -11.24 -9.49
N VAL A 128 -1.65 -10.64 -10.51
CA VAL A 128 -0.81 -11.40 -11.45
C VAL A 128 0.49 -11.84 -10.77
N TRP A 129 1.18 -10.89 -10.13
CA TRP A 129 2.51 -11.09 -9.57
C TRP A 129 2.54 -12.06 -8.38
N CYS A 130 1.46 -12.17 -7.59
CA CYS A 130 1.46 -13.13 -6.47
C CYS A 130 1.59 -14.60 -6.92
N ASN A 131 1.24 -14.89 -8.18
CA ASN A 131 1.29 -16.23 -8.77
C ASN A 131 2.52 -16.46 -9.66
N MET A 132 3.41 -15.47 -9.79
CA MET A 132 4.62 -15.57 -10.58
C MET A 132 5.84 -15.45 -9.66
N PRO A 133 6.75 -16.45 -9.59
CA PRO A 133 7.96 -16.34 -8.79
C PRO A 133 8.79 -15.11 -9.20
N GLY A 134 9.14 -14.27 -8.24
CA GLY A 134 9.88 -13.04 -8.55
C GLY A 134 10.01 -12.07 -7.39
N GLN A 135 10.73 -10.98 -7.65
CA GLN A 135 10.91 -9.84 -6.75
C GLN A 135 10.44 -8.58 -7.47
N TYR A 136 9.48 -7.88 -6.89
CA TYR A 136 8.79 -6.78 -7.56
C TYR A 136 9.00 -5.46 -6.82
N ALA A 137 9.12 -4.38 -7.58
CA ALA A 137 9.31 -3.05 -7.01
C ALA A 137 8.03 -2.54 -6.35
N VAL A 138 8.18 -2.07 -5.11
CA VAL A 138 7.09 -1.51 -4.30
C VAL A 138 7.55 -0.16 -3.76
N TRP A 139 6.76 0.87 -4.03
CA TRP A 139 6.85 2.14 -3.31
C TRP A 139 6.09 2.00 -2.00
N VAL A 140 6.77 2.25 -0.89
CA VAL A 140 6.18 2.21 0.44
C VAL A 140 6.17 3.61 1.01
N ILE A 141 4.99 4.13 1.34
CA ILE A 141 4.79 5.37 2.08
C ILE A 141 4.72 5.01 3.55
N GLU A 142 5.81 5.23 4.29
CA GLU A 142 5.89 4.94 5.72
C GLU A 142 5.39 6.11 6.55
N VAL A 143 4.29 5.91 7.28
CA VAL A 143 3.55 6.98 7.97
C VAL A 143 3.34 6.66 9.45
N GLU A 144 3.59 7.66 10.30
CA GLU A 144 3.31 7.59 11.73
C GLU A 144 1.79 7.51 12.02
N PRO A 145 1.37 6.77 13.07
CA PRO A 145 2.21 6.13 14.06
C PRO A 145 2.79 4.80 13.55
N ARG A 146 4.11 4.65 13.62
CA ARG A 146 4.78 3.37 13.43
C ARG A 146 4.64 2.55 14.71
N PRO A 147 4.80 1.21 14.67
CA PRO A 147 5.29 0.51 15.85
C PRO A 147 6.45 1.29 16.46
N SER A 148 6.40 1.57 17.75
CA SER A 148 7.64 1.90 18.45
C SER A 148 8.60 0.73 18.19
N ARG A 149 9.80 0.99 17.65
CA ARG A 149 10.80 -0.07 17.45
C ARG A 149 11.12 -0.84 18.76
N LEU A 150 10.76 -0.24 19.90
CA LEU A 150 10.82 -0.81 21.25
C LEU A 150 9.82 -1.95 21.51
N SER A 151 8.66 -2.04 20.84
CA SER A 151 7.69 -3.11 21.13
C SER A 151 8.17 -4.50 20.71
N LYS A 152 9.02 -4.58 19.67
CA LYS A 152 9.66 -5.85 19.25
C LYS A 152 10.80 -6.31 20.16
N LEU A 153 11.32 -5.44 21.04
CA LEU A 153 12.36 -5.80 22.01
C LEU A 153 11.78 -6.29 23.35
N ILE A 154 10.50 -6.03 23.64
CA ILE A 154 9.88 -6.32 24.95
C ILE A 154 8.97 -7.57 24.89
N GLY A 155 8.59 -8.04 23.70
CA GLY A 155 7.69 -9.19 23.51
C GLY A 155 8.32 -10.59 23.64
N GLY A 156 9.28 -10.78 24.55
CA GLY A 156 9.96 -12.06 24.81
C GLY A 156 9.83 -12.57 26.24
N GLY A 157 8.94 -12.01 27.05
CA GLY A 157 8.66 -12.48 28.41
C GLY A 157 7.25 -13.06 28.50
N GLU A 158 7.15 -14.38 28.60
CA GLU A 158 5.95 -15.06 29.07
C GLU A 158 5.56 -14.48 30.45
N PHE A 159 4.41 -13.81 30.52
CA PHE A 159 3.77 -13.52 31.79
C PHE A 159 2.80 -14.65 32.09
N GLU A 160 3.25 -15.63 32.87
CA GLU A 160 2.34 -16.52 33.58
C GLU A 160 1.62 -15.70 34.67
N PRO A 161 0.28 -15.70 34.74
CA PRO A 161 -0.41 -15.13 35.88
C PRO A 161 -0.32 -16.12 37.04
N SER A 162 0.54 -15.82 38.02
CA SER A 162 0.55 -16.47 39.32
C SER A 162 -0.83 -16.31 39.96
N ARG A 163 -1.52 -17.45 40.15
CA ARG A 163 -2.68 -17.55 41.04
C ARG A 163 -2.19 -17.35 42.47
N LEU A 164 -2.72 -16.35 43.17
CA LEU A 164 -3.12 -16.37 44.59
C LEU A 164 -4.16 -15.28 44.81
#